data_AF-A0A0S8KEI4-F1
#
_entry.id   AF-A0A0S8KEI4-F1
#
_cell.length_a   1.000
_cell.length_b   1.000
_cell.length_c   1.000
_cell.angle_alpha   90.00
_cell.angle_beta   90.00
_cell.angle_gamma   90.00
#
_symmetry.space_group_name_H-M   'P 1'
#
loop_
_entity.id
_entity.type
_entity.pdbx_description
1 polymer ?
#
loop_
_entity_poly.entity_id
_entity_poly.type
_entity_poly.pdbx_seq_one_letter_code
_entity_poly.pdbx_strand_id
1 'polypeptide(L)'
;EKYAKAFPENKIARMYLGHPTGPYKRYEAVPGAPQWAVYQREGLERLADIIEWWIDNRMQENGEYGGGWGDDCEMWRWWVPVLIGFDSPKITGAQARFSKALMDQPHMKKGYTTRMSDVEHTAEDSADAITPMMHLDPGNDLWREHALRLAEFTETLWTARNERGFLQFKSTYFTADEVDTDPQRACDTVYHPRTVQPTLLYWQRTGDERLTRLFAAWMDTWVDAAARTERGKPAGILPTAIHWPDGKVGGLGPDWWDPRNHGEYTLYLYPSAMSLMTHTLLLAHHMTGRTKYLEPIRSMADIRLKYLSAPPQTQPGPGTEAWCASKLGGLSGVIAKYRFLTGNTEFDEFLAEETSPYVRFRLHGDFGPLLLALRQDAEALRINFEGYTSEVRYTDRVLRFPALFADNGILAEPATTVHTPNPSLLYSMVTGDPGDAGYLPLNAVRWLTPPRDIAVLVTESTSSQFAAELFCFGPEKRSLSAEFYLLGVGKYRWTIAARDGGEQNVRTDEFVVESRRTRVSFELPPRTLCVLDIRLR
;
A
#
# COMPACT_ATOMS: atom_id res chain seq x y z
N GLU A 1 -0.88 -16.11 -32.77
CA GLU A 1 -1.57 -17.14 -33.60
C GLU A 1 -0.65 -17.95 -34.52
N LYS A 2 0.06 -17.35 -35.50
CA LYS A 2 0.93 -18.09 -36.44
C LYS A 2 1.93 -19.02 -35.74
N TYR A 3 2.58 -18.52 -34.69
CA TYR A 3 3.50 -19.31 -33.87
C TYR A 3 2.81 -20.49 -33.17
N ALA A 4 1.64 -20.28 -32.55
CA ALA A 4 0.87 -21.35 -31.92
C ALA A 4 0.40 -22.43 -32.92
N LYS A 5 0.11 -22.06 -34.17
CA LYS A 5 -0.21 -23.04 -35.23
C LYS A 5 0.99 -23.92 -35.59
N ALA A 6 2.19 -23.35 -35.60
CA ALA A 6 3.43 -24.10 -35.85
C ALA A 6 3.87 -24.94 -34.64
N PHE A 7 3.55 -24.48 -33.43
CA PHE A 7 3.92 -25.11 -32.16
C PHE A 7 2.70 -25.28 -31.25
N PRO A 8 1.75 -26.19 -31.59
CA PRO A 8 0.48 -26.32 -30.88
C PRO A 8 0.61 -26.72 -29.41
N GLU A 9 1.70 -27.43 -29.06
CA GLU A 9 1.99 -27.83 -27.68
C GLU A 9 2.75 -26.77 -26.88
N ASN A 10 3.10 -25.62 -27.48
CA ASN A 10 3.78 -24.55 -26.76
C ASN A 10 2.81 -23.83 -25.81
N LYS A 11 2.95 -24.13 -24.52
CA LYS A 11 2.10 -23.55 -23.46
C LYS A 11 2.17 -22.02 -23.37
N ILE A 12 3.32 -21.41 -23.66
CA ILE A 12 3.49 -19.94 -23.61
C ILE A 12 2.70 -19.29 -24.73
N ALA A 13 2.81 -19.81 -25.94
CA ALA A 13 2.06 -19.31 -27.07
C ALA A 13 0.54 -19.38 -26.84
N ARG A 14 0.08 -20.46 -26.20
CA ARG A 14 -1.33 -20.64 -25.82
C ARG A 14 -1.75 -19.71 -24.68
N MET A 15 -0.88 -19.47 -23.70
CA MET A 15 -1.09 -18.51 -22.62
C MET A 15 -1.40 -17.11 -23.15
N TYR A 16 -0.59 -16.61 -24.09
CA TYR A 16 -0.83 -15.31 -24.76
C TYR A 16 -2.03 -15.31 -25.71
N LEU A 17 -2.62 -16.47 -26.02
CA LEU A 17 -3.88 -16.58 -26.77
C LEU A 17 -5.08 -16.76 -25.84
N GLY A 18 -4.92 -16.49 -24.54
CA GLY A 18 -6.02 -16.56 -23.58
C GLY A 18 -6.38 -17.98 -23.17
N HIS A 19 -5.48 -18.95 -23.35
CA HIS A 19 -5.61 -20.30 -22.78
C HIS A 19 -4.64 -20.45 -21.61
N PRO A 20 -5.10 -20.26 -20.36
CA PRO A 20 -4.20 -20.24 -19.22
C PRO A 20 -3.39 -21.52 -19.05
N THR A 21 -2.16 -21.38 -18.55
CA THR A 21 -1.38 -22.54 -18.10
C THR A 21 -2.00 -23.12 -16.84
N GLY A 22 -1.86 -24.44 -16.66
CA GLY A 22 -2.32 -25.12 -15.45
C GLY A 22 -1.48 -24.75 -14.22
N PRO A 23 -1.89 -25.20 -13.01
CA PRO A 23 -1.15 -24.92 -11.80
C PRO A 23 0.26 -25.49 -11.84
N TYR A 24 1.28 -24.65 -11.65
CA TYR A 24 2.69 -25.10 -11.56
C TYR A 24 2.94 -25.97 -10.32
N LYS A 25 2.16 -25.77 -9.25
CA LYS A 25 2.16 -26.54 -8.01
C LYS A 25 0.74 -26.78 -7.53
N ARG A 26 0.47 -27.98 -7.01
CA ARG A 26 -0.81 -28.36 -6.40
C ARG A 26 -0.66 -28.35 -4.88
N TYR A 27 -1.65 -27.79 -4.20
CA TYR A 27 -1.72 -27.81 -2.73
C TYR A 27 -2.82 -28.76 -2.32
N GLU A 28 -2.49 -29.73 -1.48
CA GLU A 28 -3.48 -30.69 -0.99
C GLU A 28 -4.53 -30.00 -0.11
N ALA A 29 -5.75 -30.52 -0.20
CA ALA A 29 -6.83 -30.13 0.69
C ALA A 29 -6.54 -30.71 2.08
N VAL A 30 -6.63 -29.87 3.10
CA VAL A 30 -6.50 -30.29 4.50
C VAL A 30 -7.91 -30.38 5.09
N PRO A 31 -8.38 -31.57 5.51
CA PRO A 31 -9.69 -31.72 6.12
C PRO A 31 -9.85 -30.81 7.33
N GLY A 32 -11.02 -30.18 7.45
CA GLY A 32 -11.33 -29.26 8.56
C GLY A 32 -10.73 -27.86 8.44
N ALA A 33 -9.90 -27.57 7.42
CA ALA A 33 -9.42 -26.22 7.18
C ALA A 33 -10.58 -25.29 6.73
N PRO A 34 -10.75 -24.11 7.35
CA PRO A 34 -11.72 -23.12 6.90
C PRO A 34 -11.46 -22.70 5.45
N GLN A 35 -12.51 -22.44 4.69
CA GLN A 35 -12.37 -22.12 3.27
C GLN A 35 -11.54 -20.84 3.01
N TRP A 36 -11.69 -19.82 3.86
CA TRP A 36 -10.86 -18.61 3.80
C TRP A 36 -9.38 -18.93 3.99
N ALA A 37 -9.05 -19.87 4.90
CA ALA A 37 -7.69 -20.26 5.21
C ALA A 37 -7.08 -21.02 4.03
N VAL A 38 -7.86 -21.88 3.36
CA VAL A 38 -7.40 -22.63 2.17
C VAL A 38 -7.02 -21.67 1.04
N TYR A 39 -7.88 -20.69 0.73
CA TYR A 39 -7.60 -19.73 -0.34
C TYR A 39 -6.47 -18.77 0.02
N GLN A 40 -6.43 -18.28 1.27
CA GLN A 40 -5.35 -17.40 1.70
C GLN A 40 -4.00 -18.11 1.69
N ARG A 41 -3.92 -19.36 2.18
CA ARG A 41 -2.69 -20.17 2.09
C ARG A 41 -2.23 -20.29 0.64
N GLU A 42 -3.14 -20.63 -0.28
CA GLU A 42 -2.78 -20.75 -1.69
C GLU A 42 -2.26 -19.43 -2.26
N GLY A 43 -2.89 -18.30 -1.95
CA GLY A 43 -2.41 -16.97 -2.36
C GLY A 43 -1.02 -16.65 -1.80
N LEU A 44 -0.80 -16.81 -0.49
CA LEU A 44 0.48 -16.56 0.18
C LEU A 44 1.62 -17.45 -0.35
N GLU A 45 1.35 -18.75 -0.50
CA GLU A 45 2.31 -19.72 -1.03
C GLU A 45 2.73 -19.40 -2.46
N ARG A 46 1.75 -19.09 -3.32
CA ARG A 46 2.03 -18.77 -4.73
C ARG A 46 2.74 -17.45 -4.88
N LEU A 47 2.35 -16.44 -4.09
CA LEU A 47 3.05 -15.17 -4.06
C LEU A 47 4.50 -15.35 -3.62
N ALA A 48 4.73 -16.12 -2.54
CA ALA A 48 6.08 -16.43 -2.08
C ALA A 48 6.89 -17.22 -3.12
N ASP A 49 6.28 -18.15 -3.86
CA ASP A 49 6.96 -18.87 -4.96
C ASP A 49 7.36 -17.94 -6.11
N ILE A 50 6.53 -16.96 -6.47
CA ILE A 50 6.88 -15.95 -7.48
C ILE A 50 8.06 -15.10 -6.97
N ILE A 51 8.00 -14.59 -5.72
CA ILE A 51 9.09 -13.80 -5.12
C ILE A 51 10.40 -14.59 -5.13
N GLU A 52 10.36 -15.82 -4.62
CA GLU A 52 11.56 -16.66 -4.54
C GLU A 52 12.11 -17.04 -5.91
N TRP A 53 11.25 -17.23 -6.92
CA TRP A 53 11.71 -17.44 -8.29
C TRP A 53 12.52 -16.24 -8.80
N TRP A 54 12.06 -15.01 -8.57
CA TRP A 54 12.80 -13.81 -8.96
C TRP A 54 14.14 -13.71 -8.22
N ILE A 55 14.16 -14.02 -6.92
CA ILE A 55 15.39 -14.05 -6.12
C ILE A 55 16.38 -15.06 -6.70
N ASP A 56 15.94 -16.28 -7.02
CA ASP A 56 16.83 -17.36 -7.42
C ASP A 56 17.27 -17.26 -8.89
N ASN A 57 16.44 -16.70 -9.78
CA ASN A 57 16.66 -16.76 -11.22
C ASN A 57 17.03 -15.41 -11.84
N ARG A 58 16.75 -14.30 -11.16
CA ARG A 58 16.84 -12.96 -11.74
C ARG A 58 17.70 -11.99 -10.94
N MET A 59 17.83 -12.18 -9.62
CA MET A 59 18.71 -11.32 -8.82
C MET A 59 20.18 -11.52 -9.22
N GLN A 60 20.80 -10.47 -9.74
CA GLN A 60 22.18 -10.46 -10.22
C GLN A 60 23.19 -10.28 -9.08
N GLU A 61 24.49 -10.38 -9.38
CA GLU A 61 25.57 -10.17 -8.40
C GLU A 61 25.58 -8.76 -7.81
N ASN A 62 25.19 -7.75 -8.58
CA ASN A 62 25.06 -6.37 -8.12
C ASN A 62 23.76 -6.10 -7.35
N GLY A 63 22.79 -7.02 -7.38
CA GLY A 63 21.52 -6.92 -6.66
C GLY A 63 20.29 -6.59 -7.52
N GLU A 64 20.44 -6.17 -8.78
CA GLU A 64 19.32 -5.91 -9.71
C GLU A 64 18.60 -7.19 -10.12
N TYR A 65 17.35 -7.08 -10.58
CA TYR A 65 16.52 -8.16 -11.14
C TYR A 65 16.45 -8.12 -12.68
N GLY A 66 17.02 -7.08 -13.29
CA GLY A 66 17.22 -6.95 -14.73
C GLY A 66 16.15 -6.16 -15.46
N GLY A 67 15.24 -5.47 -14.76
CA GLY A 67 14.47 -4.34 -15.30
C GLY A 67 15.23 -3.02 -15.20
N GLY A 68 16.27 -2.97 -14.35
CA GLY A 68 17.03 -1.77 -14.03
C GLY A 68 16.56 -1.21 -12.69
N TRP A 69 17.42 -0.47 -12.00
CA TRP A 69 17.17 0.06 -10.65
C TRP A 69 15.77 0.68 -10.42
N GLY A 70 15.30 1.52 -11.35
CA GLY A 70 14.00 2.20 -11.25
C GLY A 70 12.82 1.23 -11.26
N ASP A 71 12.76 0.31 -12.23
CA ASP A 71 11.68 -0.69 -12.29
C ASP A 71 11.81 -1.75 -11.18
N ASP A 72 13.04 -2.20 -10.90
CA ASP A 72 13.32 -3.26 -9.94
C ASP A 72 12.97 -2.82 -8.51
N CYS A 73 13.09 -1.53 -8.20
CA CYS A 73 12.76 -1.03 -6.86
C CYS A 73 11.27 -1.19 -6.56
N GLU A 74 10.38 -1.10 -7.54
CA GLU A 74 8.94 -1.22 -7.31
C GLU A 74 8.48 -2.62 -6.88
N MET A 75 9.33 -3.65 -7.05
CA MET A 75 8.92 -5.04 -6.81
C MET A 75 8.45 -5.28 -5.37
N TRP A 76 9.02 -4.61 -4.37
CA TRP A 76 8.61 -4.80 -2.98
C TRP A 76 7.13 -4.48 -2.74
N ARG A 77 6.54 -3.58 -3.54
CA ARG A 77 5.14 -3.11 -3.39
C ARG A 77 4.14 -4.27 -3.46
N TRP A 78 4.42 -5.31 -4.24
CA TRP A 78 3.60 -6.52 -4.29
C TRP A 78 4.11 -7.65 -3.37
N TRP A 79 5.33 -7.53 -2.83
CA TRP A 79 5.88 -8.48 -1.85
C TRP A 79 5.28 -8.27 -0.47
N VAL A 80 4.68 -7.10 -0.23
CA VAL A 80 4.18 -6.62 1.06
C VAL A 80 3.50 -7.69 1.94
N PRO A 81 2.58 -8.55 1.45
CA PRO A 81 1.93 -9.56 2.30
C PRO A 81 2.93 -10.52 2.95
N VAL A 82 3.95 -10.92 2.19
CA VAL A 82 5.00 -11.85 2.63
C VAL A 82 6.13 -11.11 3.32
N LEU A 83 6.55 -9.98 2.77
CA LEU A 83 7.70 -9.20 3.25
C LEU A 83 7.40 -8.51 4.59
N ILE A 84 6.22 -7.91 4.73
CA ILE A 84 5.83 -7.15 5.93
C ILE A 84 4.98 -7.98 6.88
N GLY A 85 4.11 -8.85 6.35
CA GLY A 85 3.24 -9.69 7.16
C GLY A 85 3.97 -10.84 7.87
N PHE A 86 5.04 -11.36 7.29
CA PHE A 86 5.75 -12.54 7.77
C PHE A 86 7.25 -12.31 7.95
N ASP A 87 7.96 -13.34 8.41
CA ASP A 87 9.42 -13.37 8.45
C ASP A 87 9.96 -14.52 7.60
N SER A 88 10.53 -14.17 6.45
CA SER A 88 11.27 -15.08 5.59
C SER A 88 12.70 -14.55 5.45
N PRO A 89 13.72 -15.26 5.99
CA PRO A 89 15.11 -14.82 5.92
C PRO A 89 15.60 -14.60 4.48
N LYS A 90 15.18 -15.45 3.54
CA LYS A 90 15.54 -15.34 2.11
C LYS A 90 14.99 -14.05 1.50
N ILE A 91 13.69 -13.79 1.68
CA ILE A 91 13.00 -12.65 1.08
C ILE A 91 13.44 -11.33 1.73
N THR A 92 13.56 -11.32 3.06
CA THR A 92 14.06 -10.17 3.82
C THR A 92 15.52 -9.86 3.45
N GLY A 93 16.36 -10.88 3.32
CA GLY A 93 17.75 -10.74 2.90
C GLY A 93 17.88 -10.19 1.49
N ALA A 94 17.05 -10.64 0.55
CA ALA A 94 17.02 -10.13 -0.81
C ALA A 94 16.61 -8.66 -0.86
N GLN A 95 15.54 -8.26 -0.16
CA GLN A 95 15.14 -6.85 -0.08
C GLN A 95 16.24 -5.97 0.54
N ALA A 96 16.86 -6.44 1.63
CA ALA A 96 17.94 -5.69 2.28
C ALA A 96 19.17 -5.53 1.37
N ARG A 97 19.52 -6.57 0.61
CA ARG A 97 20.60 -6.52 -0.37
C ARG A 97 20.29 -5.54 -1.50
N PHE A 98 19.09 -5.62 -2.09
CA PHE A 98 18.64 -4.70 -3.14
C PHE A 98 18.66 -3.25 -2.66
N SER A 99 18.03 -2.97 -1.50
CA SER A 99 17.88 -1.61 -0.97
C SER A 99 19.23 -0.96 -0.68
N LYS A 100 20.19 -1.72 -0.12
CA LYS A 100 21.57 -1.22 0.09
C LYS A 100 22.27 -0.96 -1.24
N ALA A 101 22.20 -1.90 -2.17
CA ALA A 101 22.86 -1.75 -3.47
C ALA A 101 22.32 -0.57 -4.29
N LEU A 102 21.01 -0.29 -4.20
CA LEU A 102 20.40 0.88 -4.82
C LEU A 102 20.87 2.19 -4.17
N MET A 103 20.86 2.26 -2.83
CA MET A 103 21.32 3.47 -2.13
C MET A 103 22.83 3.72 -2.30
N ASP A 104 23.62 2.69 -2.60
CA ASP A 104 25.04 2.80 -2.91
C ASP A 104 25.32 3.26 -4.37
N GLN A 105 24.30 3.34 -5.23
CA GLN A 105 24.48 3.80 -6.61
C GLN A 105 25.05 5.22 -6.67
N PRO A 106 25.90 5.55 -7.67
CA PRO A 106 26.53 6.86 -7.78
C PRO A 106 25.54 8.04 -7.74
N HIS A 107 24.36 7.88 -8.35
CA HIS A 107 23.32 8.92 -8.37
C HIS A 107 22.54 9.03 -7.05
N MET A 108 22.61 8.05 -6.15
CA MET A 108 21.90 8.03 -4.86
C MET A 108 22.77 8.44 -3.67
N LYS A 109 24.08 8.67 -3.87
CA LYS A 109 25.06 8.97 -2.80
C LYS A 109 24.69 10.12 -1.86
N LYS A 110 23.84 11.05 -2.30
CA LYS A 110 23.37 12.19 -1.50
C LYS A 110 22.10 11.89 -0.69
N GLY A 111 21.60 10.65 -0.75
CA GLY A 111 20.36 10.18 -0.13
C GLY A 111 19.11 10.37 -1.00
N TYR A 112 19.26 10.97 -2.18
CA TYR A 112 18.23 11.13 -3.21
C TYR A 112 18.93 11.21 -4.58
N THR A 113 18.19 10.96 -5.66
CA THR A 113 18.78 10.91 -7.01
C THR A 113 19.39 12.25 -7.43
N THR A 114 20.53 12.22 -8.11
CA THR A 114 21.12 13.38 -8.81
C THR A 114 20.66 13.48 -10.27
N ARG A 115 19.79 12.57 -10.74
CA ARG A 115 19.25 12.56 -12.11
C ARG A 115 17.95 13.35 -12.14
N MET A 116 17.89 14.40 -12.94
CA MET A 116 16.68 15.21 -13.10
C MET A 116 15.59 14.42 -13.83
N SER A 117 14.44 14.26 -13.18
CA SER A 117 13.19 13.78 -13.76
C SER A 117 12.03 14.38 -12.97
N ASP A 118 10.79 14.00 -13.29
CA ASP A 118 9.64 14.42 -12.50
C ASP A 118 9.57 13.71 -11.13
N VAL A 119 8.65 14.16 -10.29
CA VAL A 119 8.58 13.82 -8.86
C VAL A 119 8.24 12.35 -8.64
N GLU A 120 7.52 11.72 -9.57
CA GLU A 120 7.25 10.28 -9.48
C GLU A 120 8.57 9.50 -9.64
N HIS A 121 9.19 9.59 -10.81
CA HIS A 121 10.45 8.89 -11.11
C HIS A 121 11.61 9.24 -10.17
N THR A 122 11.75 10.51 -9.77
CA THR A 122 12.86 10.88 -8.87
C THR A 122 12.69 10.33 -7.46
N ALA A 123 11.45 10.10 -7.04
CA ALA A 123 11.16 9.60 -5.71
C ALA A 123 11.24 8.09 -5.59
N GLU A 124 10.99 7.33 -6.68
CA GLU A 124 10.98 5.87 -6.74
C GLU A 124 12.17 5.24 -6.01
N ASP A 125 13.40 5.49 -6.46
CA ASP A 125 14.60 4.87 -5.91
C ASP A 125 14.66 5.01 -4.38
N SER A 126 14.41 6.21 -3.86
CA SER A 126 14.46 6.49 -2.42
C SER A 126 13.27 5.91 -1.66
N ALA A 127 12.05 6.09 -2.17
CA ALA A 127 10.84 5.64 -1.51
C ALA A 127 10.80 4.11 -1.42
N ASP A 128 11.17 3.42 -2.51
CA ASP A 128 11.10 1.97 -2.63
C ASP A 128 12.33 1.24 -2.09
N ALA A 129 13.49 1.90 -1.91
CA ALA A 129 14.60 1.31 -1.17
C ALA A 129 14.45 1.48 0.35
N ILE A 130 14.04 2.67 0.80
CA ILE A 130 14.09 3.01 2.23
C ILE A 130 12.84 2.50 2.96
N THR A 131 11.64 2.69 2.41
CA THR A 131 10.38 2.34 3.11
C THR A 131 10.29 0.86 3.50
N PRO A 132 10.54 -0.13 2.62
CA PRO A 132 10.49 -1.54 3.04
C PRO A 132 11.49 -1.83 4.15
N MET A 133 12.68 -1.24 4.10
CA MET A 133 13.69 -1.42 5.12
C MET A 133 13.32 -0.79 6.46
N MET A 134 12.62 0.33 6.45
CA MET A 134 12.05 0.88 7.67
C MET A 134 11.00 -0.05 8.28
N HIS A 135 10.22 -0.79 7.49
CA HIS A 135 9.31 -1.81 8.04
C HIS A 135 10.05 -3.04 8.56
N LEU A 136 11.09 -3.49 7.86
CA LEU A 136 11.82 -4.71 8.19
C LEU A 136 12.77 -4.54 9.38
N ASP A 137 13.45 -3.40 9.43
CA ASP A 137 14.48 -3.07 10.41
C ASP A 137 14.35 -1.62 10.92
N PRO A 138 13.24 -1.28 11.61
CA PRO A 138 12.93 0.10 12.04
C PRO A 138 13.92 0.68 13.05
N GLY A 139 14.75 -0.16 13.68
CA GLY A 139 15.77 0.28 14.63
C GLY A 139 17.12 0.62 13.99
N ASN A 140 17.23 0.48 12.66
CA ASN A 140 18.49 0.71 11.96
C ASN A 140 18.76 2.20 11.74
N ASP A 141 19.90 2.66 12.25
CA ASP A 141 20.33 4.05 12.12
C ASP A 141 20.53 4.50 10.67
N LEU A 142 20.97 3.60 9.77
CA LEU A 142 21.16 3.92 8.35
C LEU A 142 19.84 4.34 7.68
N TRP A 143 18.79 3.54 7.87
CA TRP A 143 17.48 3.83 7.26
C TRP A 143 16.82 5.05 7.89
N ARG A 144 17.04 5.29 9.20
CA ARG A 144 16.66 6.55 9.85
C ARG A 144 17.35 7.74 9.20
N GLU A 145 18.66 7.69 9.01
CA GLU A 145 19.44 8.79 8.44
C GLU A 145 19.01 9.10 7.01
N HIS A 146 18.78 8.07 6.19
CA HIS A 146 18.20 8.25 4.85
C HIS A 146 16.83 8.92 4.88
N ALA A 147 15.92 8.50 5.78
CA ALA A 147 14.60 9.12 5.90
C ALA A 147 14.68 10.59 6.37
N LEU A 148 15.60 10.91 7.29
CA LEU A 148 15.80 12.29 7.77
C LEU A 148 16.50 13.18 6.74
N ARG A 149 17.31 12.60 5.85
CA ARG A 149 17.95 13.33 4.75
C ARG A 149 16.93 13.92 3.78
N LEU A 150 15.82 13.22 3.52
CA LEU A 150 14.73 13.74 2.69
C LEU A 150 14.03 14.94 3.34
N ALA A 151 13.90 14.96 4.68
CA ALA A 151 13.38 16.10 5.43
C ALA A 151 14.29 17.33 5.29
N GLU A 152 15.61 17.13 5.36
CA GLU A 152 16.59 18.19 5.16
C GLU A 152 16.46 18.81 3.77
N PHE A 153 16.39 17.99 2.70
CA PHE A 153 16.17 18.52 1.36
C PHE A 153 14.84 19.26 1.22
N THR A 154 13.78 18.76 1.86
CA THR A 154 12.48 19.44 1.88
C THR A 154 12.63 20.84 2.47
N GLU A 155 13.31 20.97 3.61
CA GLU A 155 13.50 22.26 4.31
C GLU A 155 14.45 23.22 3.59
N THR A 156 15.53 22.72 3.00
CA THR A 156 16.62 23.58 2.50
C THR A 156 16.64 23.77 0.99
N LEU A 157 16.04 22.85 0.23
CA LEU A 157 16.18 22.81 -1.22
C LEU A 157 14.85 22.73 -1.97
N TRP A 158 13.96 21.78 -1.66
CA TRP A 158 12.80 21.47 -2.50
C TRP A 158 11.61 22.39 -2.26
N THR A 159 11.48 22.93 -1.05
CA THR A 159 10.35 23.80 -0.68
C THR A 159 10.80 25.24 -0.37
N ALA A 160 9.85 26.16 -0.43
CA ALA A 160 10.00 27.52 0.08
C ALA A 160 8.62 28.10 0.42
N ARG A 161 8.60 29.32 0.99
CA ARG A 161 7.35 30.05 1.23
C ARG A 161 6.88 30.69 -0.08
N ASN A 162 5.69 30.33 -0.53
CA ASN A 162 5.08 30.89 -1.73
C ASN A 162 4.61 32.35 -1.49
N GLU A 163 4.13 33.04 -2.52
CA GLU A 163 3.65 34.43 -2.44
C GLU A 163 2.42 34.60 -1.52
N ARG A 164 1.76 33.49 -1.18
CA ARG A 164 0.66 33.44 -0.21
C ARG A 164 1.13 33.15 1.22
N GLY A 165 2.43 32.99 1.46
CA GLY A 165 3.04 32.72 2.77
C GLY A 165 3.03 31.24 3.20
N PHE A 166 2.60 30.32 2.34
CA PHE A 166 2.50 28.89 2.62
C PHE A 166 3.76 28.12 2.21
N LEU A 167 4.10 27.03 2.91
CA LEU A 167 5.25 26.19 2.56
C LEU A 167 4.87 25.26 1.41
N GLN A 168 5.58 25.32 0.30
CA GLN A 168 5.19 24.63 -0.93
C GLN A 168 6.41 24.05 -1.65
N PHE A 169 6.27 22.88 -2.27
CA PHE A 169 7.28 22.39 -3.21
C PHE A 169 7.36 23.30 -4.43
N LYS A 170 8.60 23.55 -4.88
CA LYS A 170 8.87 24.54 -5.93
C LYS A 170 8.65 24.01 -7.34
N SER A 171 8.72 22.69 -7.54
CA SER A 171 8.68 22.07 -8.87
C SER A 171 8.33 20.59 -8.77
N THR A 172 7.72 20.04 -9.82
CA THR A 172 7.66 18.59 -10.02
C THR A 172 8.98 18.01 -10.48
N TYR A 173 10.00 18.81 -10.81
CA TYR A 173 11.29 18.33 -11.28
C TYR A 173 12.41 18.82 -10.36
N PHE A 174 13.07 17.89 -9.66
CA PHE A 174 14.16 18.21 -8.74
C PHE A 174 15.03 16.99 -8.45
N THR A 175 16.22 17.27 -7.90
CA THR A 175 17.21 16.26 -7.51
C THR A 175 17.73 16.56 -6.10
N ALA A 176 18.72 15.79 -5.64
CA ALA A 176 19.49 16.13 -4.46
C ALA A 176 20.29 17.45 -4.57
N ASP A 177 20.46 17.99 -5.78
CA ASP A 177 21.35 19.12 -6.06
C ASP A 177 20.65 20.39 -6.51
N GLU A 178 19.54 20.25 -7.23
CA GLU A 178 18.87 21.39 -7.85
C GLU A 178 17.37 21.16 -8.01
N VAL A 179 16.65 22.25 -8.28
CA VAL A 179 15.22 22.27 -8.57
C VAL A 179 15.03 22.97 -9.90
N ASP A 180 14.29 22.35 -10.81
CA ASP A 180 13.97 22.93 -12.11
C ASP A 180 13.10 24.19 -11.93
N THR A 181 13.48 25.27 -12.61
CA THR A 181 12.83 26.58 -12.53
C THR A 181 11.87 26.87 -13.68
N ASP A 182 11.64 25.91 -14.59
CA ASP A 182 10.66 26.04 -15.66
C ASP A 182 9.26 26.26 -15.06
N PRO A 183 8.59 27.40 -15.37
CA PRO A 183 7.26 27.70 -14.85
C PRO A 183 6.21 26.63 -15.17
N GLN A 184 6.37 25.88 -16.28
CA GLN A 184 5.46 24.80 -16.62
C GLN A 184 5.55 23.65 -15.61
N ARG A 185 6.74 23.39 -15.06
CA ARG A 185 7.03 22.33 -14.09
C ARG A 185 6.91 22.80 -12.64
N ALA A 186 6.83 24.10 -12.42
CA ALA A 186 6.79 24.74 -11.11
C ALA A 186 5.46 24.48 -10.36
N CYS A 187 5.23 23.24 -9.94
CA CYS A 187 4.01 22.82 -9.25
C CYS A 187 4.35 21.93 -8.04
N ASP A 188 3.63 22.15 -6.94
CA ASP A 188 3.45 21.15 -5.89
C ASP A 188 2.22 20.31 -6.27
N THR A 189 2.29 18.99 -6.16
CA THR A 189 1.26 18.06 -6.67
C THR A 189 0.91 17.02 -5.63
N VAL A 190 -0.24 16.38 -5.79
CA VAL A 190 -0.69 15.28 -4.93
C VAL A 190 0.26 14.07 -4.91
N TYR A 191 1.26 14.04 -5.82
CA TYR A 191 2.29 13.01 -5.90
C TYR A 191 3.51 13.27 -5.00
N HIS A 192 3.74 14.52 -4.57
CA HIS A 192 4.89 14.89 -3.73
C HIS A 192 5.02 14.16 -2.39
N PRO A 193 3.94 13.61 -1.76
CA PRO A 193 4.11 12.73 -0.61
C PRO A 193 5.03 11.54 -0.89
N ARG A 194 5.15 11.11 -2.16
CA ARG A 194 6.05 10.03 -2.57
C ARG A 194 7.51 10.34 -2.24
N THR A 195 7.97 11.55 -2.52
CA THR A 195 9.33 12.02 -2.26
C THR A 195 9.73 11.90 -0.79
N VAL A 196 8.77 12.07 0.11
CA VAL A 196 9.00 12.05 1.57
C VAL A 196 8.36 10.85 2.24
N GLN A 197 7.97 9.82 1.49
CA GLN A 197 7.27 8.64 2.00
C GLN A 197 8.01 7.98 3.19
N PRO A 198 9.34 7.73 3.13
CA PRO A 198 10.07 7.19 4.27
C PRO A 198 10.05 8.13 5.50
N THR A 199 10.14 9.44 5.27
CA THR A 199 10.09 10.45 6.33
C THR A 199 8.73 10.53 6.99
N LEU A 200 7.63 10.39 6.23
CA LEU A 200 6.27 10.31 6.75
C LEU A 200 6.11 9.07 7.66
N LEU A 201 6.65 7.92 7.24
CA LEU A 201 6.66 6.71 8.07
C LEU A 201 7.47 6.90 9.36
N TYR A 202 8.63 7.56 9.27
CA TYR A 202 9.43 7.89 10.44
C TYR A 202 8.64 8.79 11.41
N TRP A 203 8.03 9.86 10.89
CA TRP A 203 7.23 10.80 11.68
C TRP A 203 6.07 10.10 12.41
N GLN A 204 5.31 9.24 11.72
CA GLN A 204 4.23 8.45 12.33
C GLN A 204 4.72 7.59 13.50
N ARG A 205 5.96 7.12 13.43
CA ARG A 205 6.54 6.20 14.43
C ARG A 205 7.12 6.90 15.63
N THR A 206 7.67 8.09 15.43
CA THR A 206 8.46 8.78 16.46
C THR A 206 7.75 9.98 17.06
N GLY A 207 6.80 10.59 16.35
CA GLY A 207 6.23 11.87 16.77
C GLY A 207 7.23 13.02 16.73
N ASP A 208 8.28 12.92 15.92
CA ASP A 208 9.34 13.92 15.82
C ASP A 208 8.76 15.35 15.68
N GLU A 209 9.14 16.24 16.60
CA GLU A 209 8.58 17.59 16.68
C GLU A 209 9.02 18.48 15.50
N ARG A 210 10.22 18.28 14.95
CA ARG A 210 10.69 19.00 13.76
C ARG A 210 9.82 18.60 12.58
N LEU A 211 9.60 17.30 12.37
CA LEU A 211 8.74 16.81 11.30
C LEU A 211 7.28 17.22 11.49
N THR A 212 6.80 17.29 12.74
CA THR A 212 5.47 17.81 13.05
C THR A 212 5.31 19.25 12.58
N ARG A 213 6.31 20.12 12.80
CA ARG A 213 6.27 21.51 12.31
C ARG A 213 6.35 21.58 10.78
N LEU A 214 7.28 20.82 10.18
CA LEU A 214 7.51 20.80 8.74
C LEU A 214 6.25 20.37 7.97
N PHE A 215 5.73 19.18 8.29
CA PHE A 215 4.60 18.62 7.57
C PHE A 215 3.28 19.32 7.88
N ALA A 216 3.07 19.82 9.11
CA ALA A 216 1.92 20.69 9.39
C ALA A 216 1.95 21.97 8.54
N ALA A 217 3.12 22.61 8.40
CA ALA A 217 3.26 23.81 7.59
C ALA A 217 3.04 23.56 6.08
N TRP A 218 3.43 22.39 5.59
CA TRP A 218 3.17 21.99 4.20
C TRP A 218 1.70 21.61 3.98
N MET A 219 1.09 20.85 4.89
CA MET A 219 -0.33 20.46 4.79
C MET A 219 -1.28 21.65 4.91
N ASP A 220 -0.87 22.72 5.61
CA ASP A 220 -1.63 23.99 5.65
C ASP A 220 -1.85 24.57 4.25
N THR A 221 -0.88 24.41 3.34
CA THR A 221 -0.97 24.79 1.92
C THR A 221 -2.08 24.04 1.20
N TRP A 222 -2.16 22.72 1.43
CA TRP A 222 -3.13 21.84 0.80
C TRP A 222 -4.54 22.04 1.35
N VAL A 223 -4.68 22.30 2.66
CA VAL A 223 -5.97 22.66 3.28
C VAL A 223 -6.49 23.99 2.71
N ASP A 224 -5.64 25.01 2.59
CA ASP A 224 -6.01 26.29 1.95
C ASP A 224 -6.44 26.08 0.49
N ALA A 225 -5.64 25.35 -0.29
CA ALA A 225 -5.95 25.09 -1.70
C ALA A 225 -7.23 24.28 -1.90
N ALA A 226 -7.52 23.31 -1.02
CA ALA A 226 -8.78 22.58 -1.03
C ALA A 226 -9.99 23.50 -0.82
N ALA A 227 -9.90 24.46 0.11
CA ALA A 227 -11.00 25.37 0.44
C ALA A 227 -11.31 26.39 -0.67
N ARG A 228 -10.31 26.79 -1.47
CA ARG A 228 -10.46 27.80 -2.53
C ARG A 228 -11.24 27.29 -3.74
N THR A 229 -11.92 28.21 -4.44
CA THR A 229 -12.73 27.93 -5.65
C THR A 229 -12.12 28.51 -6.93
N GLU A 230 -10.80 28.71 -6.95
CA GLU A 230 -10.09 29.26 -8.10
C GLU A 230 -10.27 28.38 -9.35
N ARG A 231 -10.39 29.02 -10.52
CA ARG A 231 -10.53 28.35 -11.82
C ARG A 231 -11.70 27.36 -11.90
N GLY A 232 -12.76 27.62 -11.14
CA GLY A 232 -13.96 26.78 -11.14
C GLY A 232 -13.82 25.48 -10.34
N LYS A 233 -12.75 25.32 -9.54
CA LYS A 233 -12.64 24.20 -8.61
C LYS A 233 -13.76 24.24 -7.57
N PRO A 234 -14.47 23.13 -7.31
CA PRO A 234 -15.41 23.06 -6.20
C PRO A 234 -14.69 23.26 -4.87
N ALA A 235 -15.34 23.97 -3.93
CA ALA A 235 -14.81 24.13 -2.58
C ALA A 235 -14.73 22.76 -1.88
N GLY A 236 -13.63 22.51 -1.17
CA GLY A 236 -13.41 21.27 -0.43
C GLY A 236 -12.90 20.08 -1.27
N ILE A 237 -12.83 20.21 -2.60
CA ILE A 237 -12.12 19.25 -3.46
C ILE A 237 -10.62 19.57 -3.47
N LEU A 238 -9.77 18.56 -3.26
CA LEU A 238 -8.33 18.69 -3.43
C LEU A 238 -8.00 18.98 -4.91
N PRO A 239 -7.19 20.02 -5.22
CA PRO A 239 -6.65 20.19 -6.57
C PRO A 239 -5.59 19.12 -6.85
N THR A 240 -5.25 18.91 -8.12
CA THR A 240 -4.13 18.01 -8.49
C THR A 240 -2.77 18.69 -8.31
N ALA A 241 -2.74 20.02 -8.39
CA ALA A 241 -1.54 20.82 -8.28
C ALA A 241 -1.79 22.22 -7.68
N ILE A 242 -0.71 22.81 -7.16
CA ILE A 242 -0.60 24.20 -6.72
C ILE A 242 0.64 24.78 -7.41
N HIS A 243 0.45 25.83 -8.20
CA HIS A 243 1.53 26.46 -8.96
C HIS A 243 2.45 27.29 -8.06
N TRP A 244 3.75 27.30 -8.40
CA TRP A 244 4.80 28.03 -7.70
C TRP A 244 5.32 29.21 -8.56
N PRO A 245 5.63 30.39 -7.99
CA PRO A 245 5.53 30.75 -6.57
C PRO A 245 4.18 31.37 -6.18
N ASP A 246 3.25 31.58 -7.10
CA ASP A 246 2.02 32.35 -6.84
C ASP A 246 1.00 31.63 -5.94
N GLY A 247 1.15 30.32 -5.74
CA GLY A 247 0.27 29.50 -4.89
C GLY A 247 -1.13 29.30 -5.46
N LYS A 248 -1.34 29.54 -6.77
CA LYS A 248 -2.65 29.35 -7.42
C LYS A 248 -2.96 27.88 -7.60
N VAL A 249 -4.24 27.54 -7.58
CA VAL A 249 -4.73 26.19 -7.87
C VAL A 249 -4.48 25.83 -9.35
N GLY A 250 -3.98 24.62 -9.61
CA GLY A 250 -3.67 24.10 -10.94
C GLY A 250 -2.24 24.45 -11.41
N GLY A 251 -1.96 24.24 -12.70
CA GLY A 251 -0.69 24.64 -13.34
C GLY A 251 -0.78 26.00 -14.05
N LEU A 252 -0.15 26.15 -15.21
CA LEU A 252 -0.27 27.37 -16.03
C LEU A 252 -1.60 27.46 -16.82
N GLY A 253 -2.21 26.32 -17.11
CA GLY A 253 -3.47 26.23 -17.86
C GLY A 253 -4.72 26.60 -17.05
N PRO A 254 -5.86 26.85 -17.70
CA PRO A 254 -7.11 27.21 -17.01
C PRO A 254 -7.73 26.05 -16.23
N ASP A 255 -7.45 24.80 -16.60
CA ASP A 255 -8.08 23.62 -16.04
C ASP A 255 -7.37 23.16 -14.76
N TRP A 256 -8.00 23.33 -13.59
CA TRP A 256 -7.37 23.00 -12.31
C TRP A 256 -7.10 21.50 -12.12
N TRP A 257 -7.80 20.65 -12.86
CA TRP A 257 -7.69 19.18 -12.82
C TRP A 257 -6.63 18.62 -13.78
N ASP A 258 -6.00 19.48 -14.58
CA ASP A 258 -4.93 19.15 -15.53
C ASP A 258 -3.82 20.21 -15.46
N PRO A 259 -2.76 19.97 -14.68
CA PRO A 259 -1.69 20.96 -14.53
C PRO A 259 -0.81 21.11 -15.77
N ARG A 260 -0.80 20.14 -16.69
CA ARG A 260 0.09 20.10 -17.89
C ARG A 260 1.57 20.37 -17.58
N ASN A 261 2.02 19.90 -16.43
CA ASN A 261 3.37 20.09 -15.89
C ASN A 261 4.33 18.92 -16.23
N HIS A 262 3.91 18.01 -17.11
CA HIS A 262 4.64 16.80 -17.47
C HIS A 262 4.28 16.34 -18.89
N GLY A 263 5.15 15.53 -19.50
CA GLY A 263 5.00 15.05 -20.88
C GLY A 263 4.07 13.84 -21.01
N GLU A 264 3.98 12.99 -19.99
CA GLU A 264 2.98 11.91 -19.94
C GLU A 264 1.59 12.46 -19.59
N TYR A 265 0.62 12.15 -20.45
CA TYR A 265 -0.69 12.80 -20.44
C TYR A 265 -1.50 12.55 -19.16
N THR A 266 -1.30 11.45 -18.44
CA THR A 266 -2.22 11.01 -17.37
C THR A 266 -1.72 11.14 -15.95
N LEU A 267 -0.41 11.30 -15.73
CA LEU A 267 0.21 11.12 -14.41
C LEU A 267 -0.36 12.06 -13.33
N TYR A 268 -0.55 13.34 -13.66
CA TYR A 268 -1.01 14.38 -12.73
C TYR A 268 -2.47 14.84 -12.99
N LEU A 269 -3.23 14.10 -13.80
CA LEU A 269 -4.66 14.39 -14.04
C LEU A 269 -5.52 13.99 -12.85
N TYR A 270 -6.63 14.69 -12.63
CA TYR A 270 -7.56 14.31 -11.57
C TYR A 270 -8.25 12.96 -11.87
N PRO A 271 -8.32 12.00 -10.92
CA PRO A 271 -7.88 12.04 -9.52
C PRO A 271 -6.60 11.22 -9.27
N SER A 272 -5.69 11.13 -10.24
CA SER A 272 -4.46 10.34 -10.15
C SER A 272 -3.68 10.66 -8.87
N ALA A 273 -3.18 9.62 -8.20
CA ALA A 273 -2.40 9.68 -6.96
C ALA A 273 -3.02 10.48 -5.79
N MET A 274 -4.30 10.84 -5.85
CA MET A 274 -4.98 11.60 -4.80
C MET A 274 -4.89 10.90 -3.43
N SER A 275 -4.85 9.56 -3.43
CA SER A 275 -4.70 8.76 -2.21
C SER A 275 -3.44 9.13 -1.41
N LEU A 276 -2.33 9.47 -2.06
CA LEU A 276 -1.09 9.83 -1.38
C LEU A 276 -1.28 11.07 -0.51
N MET A 277 -1.93 12.09 -1.06
CA MET A 277 -2.22 13.34 -0.36
C MET A 277 -3.28 13.15 0.73
N THR A 278 -4.35 12.39 0.47
CA THR A 278 -5.39 12.18 1.50
C THR A 278 -4.87 11.40 2.70
N HIS A 279 -4.03 10.38 2.49
CA HIS A 279 -3.38 9.67 3.59
C HIS A 279 -2.40 10.56 4.37
N THR A 280 -1.70 11.47 3.67
CA THR A 280 -0.78 12.42 4.31
C THR A 280 -1.53 13.46 5.16
N LEU A 281 -2.68 13.95 4.68
CA LEU A 281 -3.59 14.81 5.44
C LEU A 281 -4.14 14.08 6.68
N LEU A 282 -4.55 12.82 6.55
CA LEU A 282 -4.99 12.01 7.67
C LEU A 282 -3.85 11.76 8.68
N LEU A 283 -2.63 11.52 8.21
CA LEU A 283 -1.45 11.43 9.07
C LEU A 283 -1.23 12.74 9.82
N ALA A 284 -1.31 13.89 9.15
CA ALA A 284 -1.18 15.19 9.81
C ALA A 284 -2.29 15.44 10.85
N HIS A 285 -3.53 15.02 10.57
CA HIS A 285 -4.60 15.01 11.57
C HIS A 285 -4.23 14.16 12.80
N HIS A 286 -3.80 12.91 12.57
CA HIS A 286 -3.42 11.99 13.64
C HIS A 286 -2.28 12.54 14.51
N MET A 287 -1.23 13.07 13.89
CA MET A 287 -0.03 13.52 14.58
C MET A 287 -0.23 14.85 15.33
N THR A 288 -1.14 15.71 14.87
CA THR A 288 -1.32 17.06 15.45
C THR A 288 -2.60 17.21 16.26
N GLY A 289 -3.57 16.31 16.11
CA GLY A 289 -4.92 16.43 16.65
C GLY A 289 -5.77 17.54 16.02
N ARG A 290 -5.26 18.24 15.00
CA ARG A 290 -5.97 19.39 14.39
C ARG A 290 -6.99 18.90 13.37
N THR A 291 -8.24 19.31 13.54
CA THR A 291 -9.36 18.89 12.67
C THR A 291 -9.27 19.43 11.26
N LYS A 292 -8.62 20.59 11.04
CA LYS A 292 -8.49 21.21 9.71
C LYS A 292 -7.90 20.29 8.63
N TYR A 293 -7.04 19.35 9.01
CA TYR A 293 -6.45 18.39 8.06
C TYR A 293 -7.43 17.30 7.61
N LEU A 294 -8.51 17.07 8.37
CA LEU A 294 -9.58 16.12 8.05
C LEU A 294 -10.66 16.76 7.15
N GLU A 295 -10.80 18.09 7.14
CA GLU A 295 -11.85 18.80 6.40
C GLU A 295 -11.87 18.53 4.89
N PRO A 296 -10.73 18.46 4.15
CA PRO A 296 -10.76 18.05 2.75
C PRO A 296 -11.32 16.64 2.54
N ILE A 297 -11.00 15.70 3.44
CA ILE A 297 -11.48 14.31 3.36
C ILE A 297 -13.00 14.28 3.63
N ARG A 298 -13.47 15.00 4.66
CA ARG A 298 -14.92 15.15 4.95
C ARG A 298 -15.69 15.70 3.76
N SER A 299 -15.23 16.82 3.22
CA SER A 299 -15.91 17.45 2.09
C SER A 299 -15.98 16.53 0.87
N MET A 300 -14.89 15.83 0.54
CA MET A 300 -14.89 14.90 -0.59
C MET A 300 -15.76 13.66 -0.34
N ALA A 301 -15.81 13.15 0.90
CA ALA A 301 -16.69 12.05 1.29
C ALA A 301 -18.18 12.45 1.16
N ASP A 302 -18.56 13.63 1.64
CA ASP A 302 -19.92 14.17 1.53
C ASP A 302 -20.34 14.35 0.06
N ILE A 303 -19.44 14.89 -0.77
CA ILE A 303 -19.66 15.06 -2.20
C ILE A 303 -19.86 13.70 -2.89
N ARG A 304 -19.05 12.70 -2.54
CA ARG A 304 -19.18 11.33 -3.08
C ARG A 304 -20.48 10.66 -2.63
N LEU A 305 -20.84 10.77 -1.35
CA LEU A 305 -22.10 10.22 -0.83
C LEU A 305 -23.32 10.79 -1.56
N LYS A 306 -23.39 12.12 -1.71
CA LYS A 306 -24.48 12.77 -2.46
C LYS A 306 -24.57 12.24 -3.89
N TYR A 307 -23.43 12.00 -4.54
CA TYR A 307 -23.39 11.43 -5.88
C TYR A 307 -23.88 9.98 -5.93
N LEU A 308 -23.53 9.15 -4.94
CA LEU A 308 -23.98 7.76 -4.85
C LEU A 308 -25.49 7.68 -4.61
N SER A 309 -26.04 8.54 -3.74
CA SER A 309 -27.47 8.56 -3.44
C SER A 309 -28.32 9.11 -4.60
N ALA A 310 -27.77 10.03 -5.40
CA ALA A 310 -28.49 10.68 -6.51
C ALA A 310 -27.56 10.94 -7.70
N PRO A 311 -27.14 9.89 -8.43
CA PRO A 311 -26.24 10.05 -9.57
C PRO A 311 -26.91 10.86 -10.69
N PRO A 312 -26.20 11.82 -11.31
CA PRO A 312 -26.73 12.59 -12.43
C PRO A 312 -27.14 11.70 -13.62
N GLN A 313 -28.20 12.09 -14.32
CA GLN A 313 -28.67 11.36 -15.51
C GLN A 313 -27.76 11.51 -16.73
N THR A 314 -26.98 12.59 -16.78
CA THR A 314 -26.04 12.89 -17.87
C THR A 314 -24.61 12.87 -17.35
N GLN A 315 -23.66 12.61 -18.26
CA GLN A 315 -22.25 12.59 -17.91
C GLN A 315 -21.81 13.99 -17.42
N PRO A 316 -21.30 14.11 -16.18
CA PRO A 316 -20.86 15.39 -15.64
C PRO A 316 -19.69 15.99 -16.43
N GLY A 317 -19.70 17.31 -16.62
CA GLY A 317 -18.61 18.03 -17.28
C GLY A 317 -17.33 18.05 -16.44
N PRO A 318 -16.12 17.95 -17.05
CA PRO A 318 -14.85 18.01 -16.33
C PRO A 318 -14.74 19.21 -15.38
N GLY A 319 -14.13 18.99 -14.21
CA GLY A 319 -13.93 20.02 -13.20
C GLY A 319 -15.15 20.40 -12.35
N THR A 320 -16.35 19.92 -12.68
CA THR A 320 -17.56 20.14 -11.88
C THR A 320 -17.57 19.25 -10.63
N GLU A 321 -18.33 19.63 -9.59
CA GLU A 321 -18.46 18.83 -8.37
C GLU A 321 -18.95 17.39 -8.66
N ALA A 322 -19.97 17.24 -9.51
CA ALA A 322 -20.49 15.92 -9.88
C ALA A 322 -19.47 15.06 -10.66
N TRP A 323 -18.61 15.68 -11.46
CA TRP A 323 -17.51 14.98 -12.15
C TRP A 323 -16.40 14.58 -11.18
N CYS A 324 -16.09 15.44 -10.22
CA CYS A 324 -15.17 15.10 -9.14
C CYS A 324 -15.72 13.90 -8.36
N ALA A 325 -16.98 13.98 -7.93
CA ALA A 325 -17.68 12.95 -7.17
C ALA A 325 -17.67 11.61 -7.88
N SER A 326 -17.89 11.57 -9.21
CA SER A 326 -17.91 10.31 -9.97
C SER A 326 -16.57 9.55 -9.95
N LYS A 327 -15.47 10.22 -9.59
CA LYS A 327 -14.10 9.69 -9.61
C LYS A 327 -13.50 9.46 -8.21
N LEU A 328 -14.27 9.69 -7.14
CA LEU A 328 -13.78 9.65 -5.74
C LEU A 328 -13.89 8.28 -5.04
N GLY A 329 -14.17 7.18 -5.77
CA GLY A 329 -14.28 5.84 -5.15
C GLY A 329 -13.02 5.37 -4.40
N GLY A 330 -11.86 5.94 -4.71
CA GLY A 330 -10.59 5.69 -4.00
C GLY A 330 -10.50 6.25 -2.58
N LEU A 331 -11.49 7.01 -2.10
CA LEU A 331 -11.50 7.55 -0.72
C LEU A 331 -11.72 6.48 0.36
N SER A 332 -12.31 5.35 0.01
CA SER A 332 -12.60 4.25 0.95
C SER A 332 -11.38 3.82 1.77
N GLY A 333 -10.18 3.82 1.18
CA GLY A 333 -8.94 3.47 1.89
C GLY A 333 -8.60 4.41 3.05
N VAL A 334 -8.57 5.73 2.80
CA VAL A 334 -8.24 6.70 3.84
C VAL A 334 -9.33 6.78 4.91
N ILE A 335 -10.61 6.64 4.51
CA ILE A 335 -11.75 6.62 5.43
C ILE A 335 -11.72 5.39 6.32
N ALA A 336 -11.39 4.21 5.77
CA ALA A 336 -11.26 2.98 6.55
C ALA A 336 -10.11 3.09 7.58
N LYS A 337 -8.96 3.66 7.20
CA LYS A 337 -7.87 3.94 8.13
C LYS A 337 -8.30 4.89 9.24
N TYR A 338 -9.03 5.97 8.93
CA TYR A 338 -9.58 6.86 9.96
C TYR A 338 -10.51 6.12 10.93
N ARG A 339 -11.43 5.31 10.41
CA ARG A 339 -12.40 4.53 11.20
C ARG A 339 -11.71 3.57 12.17
N PHE A 340 -10.64 2.90 11.73
CA PHE A 340 -9.91 1.90 12.53
C PHE A 340 -8.95 2.57 13.52
N LEU A 341 -8.36 3.70 13.13
CA LEU A 341 -7.44 4.46 13.98
C LEU A 341 -8.15 5.14 15.16
N THR A 342 -9.36 5.66 14.93
CA THR A 342 -10.06 6.51 15.91
C THR A 342 -11.25 5.83 16.58
N GLY A 343 -11.82 4.79 15.95
CA GLY A 343 -13.10 4.22 16.37
C GLY A 343 -14.31 5.10 16.03
N ASN A 344 -14.12 6.27 15.41
CA ASN A 344 -15.19 7.22 15.09
C ASN A 344 -16.01 6.77 13.88
N THR A 345 -17.34 6.75 14.04
CA THR A 345 -18.32 6.25 13.08
C THR A 345 -18.80 7.29 12.07
N GLU A 346 -18.21 8.49 12.02
CA GLU A 346 -18.73 9.60 11.18
C GLU A 346 -18.83 9.28 9.68
N PHE A 347 -18.05 8.32 9.19
CA PHE A 347 -18.06 7.87 7.80
C PHE A 347 -18.67 6.48 7.59
N ASP A 348 -19.35 5.92 8.58
CA ASP A 348 -19.91 4.56 8.46
C ASP A 348 -20.96 4.47 7.34
N GLU A 349 -21.70 5.55 7.04
CA GLU A 349 -22.60 5.63 5.88
C GLU A 349 -21.83 5.51 4.55
N PHE A 350 -20.68 6.18 4.43
CA PHE A 350 -19.80 6.04 3.26
C PHE A 350 -19.30 4.60 3.12
N LEU A 351 -18.83 4.01 4.22
CA LEU A 351 -18.26 2.66 4.22
C LEU A 351 -19.30 1.57 3.97
N ALA A 352 -20.59 1.83 4.22
CA ALA A 352 -21.68 0.94 3.85
C ALA A 352 -21.85 0.81 2.32
N GLU A 353 -21.58 1.90 1.58
CA GLU A 353 -21.68 1.96 0.12
C GLU A 353 -20.39 1.49 -0.57
N GLU A 354 -19.22 1.98 -0.11
CA GLU A 354 -17.93 1.73 -0.76
C GLU A 354 -16.86 1.29 0.23
N THR A 355 -16.56 -0.02 0.22
CA THR A 355 -15.51 -0.56 1.09
C THR A 355 -14.86 -1.82 0.51
N SER A 356 -13.63 -2.11 0.95
CA SER A 356 -12.94 -3.32 0.55
C SER A 356 -13.54 -4.56 1.23
N PRO A 357 -13.41 -5.77 0.64
CA PRO A 357 -13.94 -6.99 1.24
C PRO A 357 -13.43 -7.24 2.67
N TYR A 358 -12.17 -6.91 2.96
CA TYR A 358 -11.60 -7.06 4.30
C TYR A 358 -12.19 -6.06 5.30
N VAL A 359 -12.36 -4.80 4.91
CA VAL A 359 -12.95 -3.77 5.78
C VAL A 359 -14.42 -4.09 6.06
N ARG A 360 -15.18 -4.55 5.06
CA ARG A 360 -16.56 -5.02 5.24
C ARG A 360 -16.66 -6.16 6.24
N PHE A 361 -15.74 -7.12 6.15
CA PHE A 361 -15.62 -8.21 7.13
C PHE A 361 -15.34 -7.66 8.53
N ARG A 362 -14.35 -6.77 8.68
CA ARG A 362 -13.97 -6.19 9.98
C ARG A 362 -15.08 -5.38 10.64
N LEU A 363 -15.89 -4.66 9.86
CA LEU A 363 -16.97 -3.80 10.37
C LEU A 363 -18.28 -4.56 10.63
N HIS A 364 -18.59 -5.57 9.81
CA HIS A 364 -19.93 -6.19 9.79
C HIS A 364 -19.93 -7.72 9.93
N GLY A 365 -18.76 -8.36 10.00
CA GLY A 365 -18.64 -9.82 10.02
C GLY A 365 -19.02 -10.51 8.71
N ASP A 366 -19.14 -9.75 7.60
CA ASP A 366 -19.56 -10.28 6.31
C ASP A 366 -18.43 -11.06 5.62
N PHE A 367 -18.44 -12.38 5.80
CA PHE A 367 -17.46 -13.29 5.20
C PHE A 367 -17.67 -13.52 3.69
N GLY A 368 -18.86 -13.25 3.14
CA GLY A 368 -19.19 -13.61 1.75
C GLY A 368 -18.27 -12.93 0.72
N PRO A 369 -18.24 -11.58 0.68
CA PRO A 369 -17.35 -10.82 -0.19
C PRO A 369 -15.87 -11.12 0.05
N LEU A 370 -15.46 -11.30 1.32
CA LEU A 370 -14.07 -11.64 1.67
C LEU A 370 -13.66 -12.98 1.05
N LEU A 371 -14.52 -13.99 1.18
CA LEU A 371 -14.26 -15.33 0.65
C LEU A 371 -14.22 -15.35 -0.88
N LEU A 372 -15.11 -14.60 -1.54
CA LEU A 372 -15.11 -14.46 -2.99
C LEU A 372 -13.81 -13.81 -3.48
N ALA A 373 -13.37 -12.72 -2.84
CA ALA A 373 -12.15 -12.02 -3.21
C ALA A 373 -10.90 -12.88 -3.00
N LEU A 374 -10.83 -13.64 -1.89
CA LEU A 374 -9.77 -14.62 -1.63
C LEU A 374 -9.72 -15.72 -2.69
N ARG A 375 -10.88 -16.24 -3.09
CA ARG A 375 -10.96 -17.25 -4.13
C ARG A 375 -10.42 -16.72 -5.46
N GLN A 376 -10.83 -15.52 -5.85
CA GLN A 376 -10.38 -14.87 -7.09
C GLN A 376 -8.87 -14.61 -7.08
N ASP A 377 -8.32 -14.15 -5.95
CA ASP A 377 -6.87 -13.96 -5.78
C ASP A 377 -6.10 -15.29 -5.93
N ALA A 378 -6.55 -16.35 -5.24
CA ALA A 378 -5.96 -17.67 -5.36
C ALA A 378 -6.07 -18.22 -6.80
N GLU A 379 -7.20 -18.01 -7.48
CA GLU A 379 -7.40 -18.36 -8.89
C GLU A 379 -6.47 -17.58 -9.82
N ALA A 380 -6.26 -16.27 -9.59
CA ALA A 380 -5.37 -15.42 -10.38
C ALA A 380 -3.91 -15.88 -10.34
N LEU A 381 -3.43 -16.25 -9.15
CA LEU A 381 -2.06 -16.71 -8.93
C LEU A 381 -1.87 -18.20 -9.30
N ARG A 382 -2.96 -18.96 -9.44
CA ARG A 382 -2.91 -20.40 -9.74
C ARG A 382 -2.43 -20.70 -11.15
N ILE A 383 -2.75 -19.83 -12.09
CA ILE A 383 -2.48 -19.99 -13.51
C ILE A 383 -1.38 -19.04 -13.97
N ASN A 384 -0.82 -19.27 -15.15
CA ASN A 384 0.08 -18.35 -15.84
C ASN A 384 1.31 -17.94 -15.01
N PHE A 385 1.89 -18.87 -14.24
CA PHE A 385 3.10 -18.62 -13.44
C PHE A 385 4.21 -17.98 -14.27
N GLU A 386 4.38 -18.41 -15.52
CA GLU A 386 5.34 -17.85 -16.47
C GLU A 386 5.07 -16.36 -16.79
N GLY A 387 3.79 -15.96 -16.82
CA GLY A 387 3.37 -14.56 -16.99
C GLY A 387 3.75 -13.64 -15.82
N TYR A 388 4.03 -14.20 -14.65
CA TYR A 388 4.53 -13.47 -13.47
C TYR A 388 6.04 -13.65 -13.24
N THR A 389 6.70 -14.44 -14.09
CA THR A 389 8.11 -14.82 -13.93
C THR A 389 8.88 -14.69 -15.24
N SER A 390 9.10 -15.78 -15.96
CA SER A 390 9.99 -15.84 -17.12
C SER A 390 9.60 -14.94 -18.30
N GLU A 391 8.32 -14.59 -18.41
CA GLU A 391 7.80 -13.77 -19.52
C GLU A 391 7.74 -12.27 -19.19
N VAL A 392 8.00 -11.89 -17.94
CA VAL A 392 7.97 -10.48 -17.52
C VAL A 392 9.18 -9.74 -18.10
N ARG A 393 8.91 -8.56 -18.67
CA ARG A 393 9.94 -7.67 -19.21
C ARG A 393 10.22 -6.46 -18.34
N TYR A 394 9.18 -5.89 -17.73
CA TYR A 394 9.25 -4.72 -16.86
C TYR A 394 8.92 -5.13 -15.43
N THR A 395 9.86 -4.95 -14.51
CA THR A 395 9.79 -5.49 -13.14
C THR A 395 8.84 -4.71 -12.23
N ASP A 396 8.47 -3.50 -12.62
CA ASP A 396 7.35 -2.70 -12.08
C ASP A 396 5.95 -3.23 -12.50
N ARG A 397 5.90 -4.23 -13.39
CA ARG A 397 4.66 -4.83 -13.94
C ARG A 397 4.54 -6.33 -13.72
N VAL A 398 5.25 -6.92 -12.74
CA VAL A 398 5.29 -8.38 -12.50
C VAL A 398 3.89 -9.01 -12.44
N LEU A 399 2.95 -8.45 -11.69
CA LEU A 399 1.59 -9.00 -11.53
C LEU A 399 0.57 -8.48 -12.56
N ARG A 400 1.02 -7.81 -13.63
CA ARG A 400 0.14 -7.13 -14.60
C ARG A 400 -0.25 -7.96 -15.82
N PHE A 401 0.24 -9.19 -15.94
CA PHE A 401 -0.10 -10.08 -17.06
C PHE A 401 -1.62 -10.20 -17.33
N PRO A 402 -2.51 -10.30 -16.31
CA PRO A 402 -3.96 -10.32 -16.53
C PRO A 402 -4.52 -9.09 -17.25
N ALA A 403 -3.88 -7.92 -17.12
CA ALA A 403 -4.33 -6.69 -17.77
C ALA A 403 -4.30 -6.76 -19.31
N LEU A 404 -3.55 -7.72 -19.88
CA LEU A 404 -3.53 -7.97 -21.31
C LEU A 404 -4.89 -8.46 -21.85
N PHE A 405 -5.73 -9.03 -20.99
CA PHE A 405 -7.04 -9.62 -21.30
C PHE A 405 -8.24 -8.80 -20.82
N ALA A 406 -8.01 -7.62 -20.24
CA ALA A 406 -9.10 -6.74 -19.78
C ALA A 406 -9.88 -6.14 -20.96
N ASP A 407 -11.02 -5.48 -20.70
CA ASP A 407 -11.91 -4.91 -21.75
C ASP A 407 -11.22 -3.91 -22.70
N ASN A 408 -10.07 -3.34 -22.30
CA ASN A 408 -9.20 -2.47 -23.10
C ASN A 408 -7.78 -3.06 -23.27
N GLY A 409 -7.64 -4.37 -23.07
CA GLY A 409 -6.40 -5.11 -23.24
C GLY A 409 -6.00 -5.21 -24.71
N ILE A 410 -4.74 -5.61 -24.95
CA ILE A 410 -4.20 -5.77 -26.30
C ILE A 410 -4.46 -7.15 -26.90
N LEU A 411 -4.97 -8.10 -26.10
CA LEU A 411 -5.24 -9.47 -26.51
C LEU A 411 -6.75 -9.74 -26.61
N ALA A 412 -7.09 -10.75 -27.41
CA ALA A 412 -8.46 -11.23 -27.54
C ALA A 412 -9.01 -11.76 -26.21
N GLU A 413 -10.34 -11.82 -26.12
CA GLU A 413 -11.06 -12.34 -24.97
C GLU A 413 -10.56 -13.75 -24.61
N PRO A 414 -10.17 -14.00 -23.35
CA PRO A 414 -9.58 -15.26 -22.98
C PRO A 414 -10.62 -16.38 -22.96
N ALA A 415 -10.19 -17.61 -23.24
CA ALA A 415 -11.06 -18.78 -23.22
C ALA A 415 -11.67 -19.08 -21.84
N THR A 416 -11.07 -18.53 -20.79
CA THR A 416 -11.56 -18.59 -19.40
C THR A 416 -11.21 -17.27 -18.71
N THR A 417 -12.04 -16.85 -17.74
CA THR A 417 -11.78 -15.65 -16.94
C THR A 417 -10.39 -15.69 -16.29
N VAL A 418 -9.61 -14.61 -16.48
CA VAL A 418 -8.30 -14.41 -15.85
C VAL A 418 -8.44 -13.28 -14.83
N HIS A 419 -8.43 -13.64 -13.55
CA HIS A 419 -8.49 -12.67 -12.46
C HIS A 419 -7.14 -11.94 -12.28
N THR A 420 -7.17 -10.75 -11.68
CA THR A 420 -5.97 -10.01 -11.29
C THR A 420 -5.62 -10.31 -9.84
N PRO A 421 -4.35 -10.65 -9.51
CA PRO A 421 -3.92 -10.82 -8.12
C PRO A 421 -4.17 -9.57 -7.28
N ASN A 422 -4.54 -9.77 -6.02
CA ASN A 422 -4.78 -8.71 -5.05
C ASN A 422 -3.90 -8.88 -3.80
N PRO A 423 -2.60 -8.56 -3.88
CA PRO A 423 -1.69 -8.63 -2.73
C PRO A 423 -2.20 -7.79 -1.54
N SER A 424 -2.81 -6.62 -1.79
CA SER A 424 -3.32 -5.75 -0.72
C SER A 424 -4.37 -6.44 0.16
N LEU A 425 -5.20 -7.34 -0.41
CA LEU A 425 -6.13 -8.16 0.37
C LEU A 425 -5.39 -9.09 1.33
N LEU A 426 -4.39 -9.83 0.83
CA LEU A 426 -3.58 -10.72 1.66
C LEU A 426 -2.85 -9.93 2.76
N TYR A 427 -2.25 -8.79 2.42
CA TYR A 427 -1.61 -7.90 3.38
C TYR A 427 -2.57 -7.44 4.48
N SER A 428 -3.75 -6.95 4.09
CA SER A 428 -4.74 -6.45 5.04
C SER A 428 -5.17 -7.55 6.02
N MET A 429 -5.41 -8.75 5.52
CA MET A 429 -5.80 -9.89 6.35
C MET A 429 -4.72 -10.31 7.35
N VAL A 430 -3.45 -10.38 6.92
CA VAL A 430 -2.38 -10.89 7.79
C VAL A 430 -1.86 -9.82 8.75
N THR A 431 -2.04 -8.54 8.46
CA THR A 431 -1.51 -7.45 9.30
C THR A 431 -2.54 -6.67 10.09
N GLY A 432 -3.81 -6.67 9.67
CA GLY A 432 -4.86 -5.85 10.27
C GLY A 432 -5.03 -4.46 9.66
N ASP A 433 -4.15 -4.04 8.75
CA ASP A 433 -4.19 -2.72 8.12
C ASP A 433 -5.29 -2.65 7.05
N PRO A 434 -6.25 -1.70 7.11
CA PRO A 434 -7.23 -1.51 6.05
C PRO A 434 -6.64 -0.73 4.86
N GLY A 435 -5.82 -1.38 4.02
CA GLY A 435 -5.28 -0.75 2.82
C GLY A 435 -3.88 -1.24 2.44
N ASP A 436 -2.95 -0.30 2.23
CA ASP A 436 -1.56 -0.56 1.85
C ASP A 436 -0.56 -0.10 2.92
N ALA A 437 0.69 -0.55 2.74
CA ALA A 437 1.82 -0.32 3.66
C ALA A 437 2.60 0.98 3.38
N GLY A 438 2.25 1.73 2.34
CA GLY A 438 3.01 2.86 1.85
C GLY A 438 2.77 4.15 2.62
N TYR A 439 1.49 4.45 2.92
CA TYR A 439 1.08 5.72 3.53
C TYR A 439 0.14 5.50 4.70
N LEU A 440 0.50 6.07 5.85
CA LEU A 440 -0.17 5.83 7.13
C LEU A 440 -0.40 4.31 7.37
N PRO A 441 0.63 3.45 7.32
CA PRO A 441 0.44 2.04 7.58
C PRO A 441 -0.09 1.80 9.01
N LEU A 442 -1.14 1.00 9.13
CA LEU A 442 -1.77 0.57 10.37
C LEU A 442 -1.59 -0.94 10.58
N ASN A 443 -0.49 -1.52 10.09
CA ASN A 443 -0.18 -2.93 10.34
C ASN A 443 -0.02 -3.16 11.85
N ALA A 444 -0.91 -3.95 12.43
CA ALA A 444 -0.97 -4.19 13.86
C ALA A 444 0.04 -5.24 14.33
N VAL A 445 0.38 -6.18 13.44
CA VAL A 445 1.21 -7.34 13.74
C VAL A 445 2.14 -7.69 12.59
N ARG A 446 3.28 -8.29 12.92
CA ARG A 446 4.12 -9.09 12.01
C ARG A 446 4.31 -10.48 12.61
N TRP A 447 4.09 -11.52 11.81
CA TRP A 447 4.26 -12.90 12.23
C TRP A 447 5.71 -13.32 12.00
N LEU A 448 6.44 -13.61 13.07
CA LEU A 448 7.84 -14.04 13.03
C LEU A 448 7.91 -15.54 12.71
N THR A 449 7.48 -15.87 11.50
CA THR A 449 7.46 -17.21 10.91
C THR A 449 7.32 -17.09 9.39
N PRO A 450 7.78 -18.07 8.59
CA PRO A 450 7.61 -18.02 7.13
C PRO A 450 6.14 -17.95 6.69
N PRO A 451 5.82 -17.41 5.50
CA PRO A 451 4.44 -17.33 4.98
C PRO A 451 3.89 -18.70 4.52
N ARG A 452 4.62 -19.79 4.77
CA ARG A 452 4.35 -21.14 4.27
C ARG A 452 3.48 -21.92 5.24
N ASP A 453 2.59 -22.77 4.74
CA ASP A 453 1.72 -23.67 5.51
C ASP A 453 0.97 -22.98 6.67
N ILE A 454 0.59 -21.72 6.48
CA ILE A 454 -0.15 -20.92 7.46
C ILE A 454 -1.22 -20.08 6.78
N ALA A 455 -2.30 -19.83 7.51
CA ALA A 455 -3.26 -18.78 7.22
C ALA A 455 -3.50 -17.95 8.50
N VAL A 456 -3.68 -16.64 8.32
CA VAL A 456 -3.88 -15.67 9.37
C VAL A 456 -4.95 -14.66 8.95
N LEU A 457 -5.99 -14.52 9.76
CA LEU A 457 -7.02 -13.50 9.59
C LEU A 457 -7.08 -12.63 10.85
N VAL A 458 -6.52 -11.43 10.78
CA VAL A 458 -6.67 -10.42 11.83
C VAL A 458 -8.12 -9.95 11.86
N THR A 459 -8.75 -10.08 13.03
CA THR A 459 -10.17 -9.78 13.28
C THR A 459 -10.37 -8.54 14.16
N GLU A 460 -9.38 -8.20 15.00
CA GLU A 460 -9.38 -6.99 15.83
C GLU A 460 -7.97 -6.41 15.97
N SER A 461 -7.86 -5.07 16.01
CA SER A 461 -6.58 -4.35 16.06
C SER A 461 -6.73 -2.91 16.59
N THR A 462 -7.13 -2.76 17.86
CA THR A 462 -7.18 -1.46 18.55
C THR A 462 -5.95 -1.24 19.43
N SER A 463 -5.87 -0.09 20.10
CA SER A 463 -4.81 0.18 21.08
C SER A 463 -4.91 -0.69 22.35
N SER A 464 -6.08 -1.22 22.68
CA SER A 464 -6.30 -2.03 23.89
C SER A 464 -6.60 -3.50 23.61
N GLN A 465 -6.79 -3.89 22.34
CA GLN A 465 -7.16 -5.24 21.96
C GLN A 465 -6.58 -5.63 20.61
N PHE A 466 -6.17 -6.89 20.50
CA PHE A 466 -5.83 -7.53 19.23
C PHE A 466 -6.46 -8.92 19.17
N ALA A 467 -6.97 -9.32 18.01
CA ALA A 467 -7.43 -10.69 17.79
C ALA A 467 -7.14 -11.17 16.37
N ALA A 468 -6.83 -12.46 16.24
CA ALA A 468 -6.63 -13.11 14.95
C ALA A 468 -7.04 -14.58 14.97
N GLU A 469 -7.58 -15.07 13.85
CA GLU A 469 -7.72 -16.49 13.57
C GLU A 469 -6.48 -17.02 12.86
N LEU A 470 -5.99 -18.19 13.29
CA LEU A 470 -4.73 -18.78 12.86
C LEU A 470 -4.95 -20.25 12.50
N PHE A 471 -4.47 -20.69 11.34
CA PHE A 471 -4.51 -22.09 10.93
C PHE A 471 -3.14 -22.55 10.43
N CYS A 472 -2.58 -23.61 11.04
CA CYS A 472 -1.37 -24.26 10.58
C CYS A 472 -1.72 -25.49 9.71
N PHE A 473 -1.22 -25.56 8.49
CA PHE A 473 -1.48 -26.68 7.57
C PHE A 473 -0.50 -27.84 7.74
N GLY A 474 0.65 -27.57 8.37
CA GLY A 474 1.68 -28.55 8.63
C GLY A 474 1.19 -29.74 9.47
N PRO A 475 1.83 -30.91 9.33
CA PRO A 475 1.49 -32.10 10.11
C PRO A 475 1.99 -32.01 11.56
N GLU A 476 2.92 -31.10 11.86
CA GLU A 476 3.54 -30.90 13.17
C GLU A 476 3.07 -29.60 13.82
N LYS A 477 3.30 -29.50 15.14
CA LYS A 477 3.11 -28.24 15.85
C LYS A 477 4.04 -27.17 15.30
N ARG A 478 3.53 -25.96 15.18
CA ARG A 478 4.32 -24.81 14.71
C ARG A 478 4.61 -23.86 15.87
N SER A 479 5.88 -23.74 16.22
CA SER A 479 6.35 -22.63 17.06
C SER A 479 6.45 -21.35 16.23
N LEU A 480 5.89 -20.25 16.73
CA LEU A 480 6.09 -18.92 16.14
C LEU A 480 6.08 -17.82 17.20
N SER A 481 6.47 -16.62 16.77
CA SER A 481 6.25 -15.39 17.53
C SER A 481 5.47 -14.37 16.71
N ALA A 482 4.86 -13.41 17.38
CA ALA A 482 4.20 -12.26 16.76
C ALA A 482 4.76 -10.97 17.37
N GLU A 483 5.05 -9.97 16.53
CA GLU A 483 5.51 -8.64 16.94
C GLU A 483 4.38 -7.63 16.72
N PHE A 484 3.94 -6.94 17.78
CA PHE A 484 2.80 -6.01 17.75
C PHE A 484 3.24 -4.55 17.74
N TYR A 485 2.56 -3.74 16.92
CA TYR A 485 2.93 -2.34 16.68
C TYR A 485 1.94 -1.31 17.23
N LEU A 486 0.66 -1.70 17.40
CA LEU A 486 -0.43 -0.75 17.70
C LEU A 486 -1.00 -0.85 19.13
N LEU A 487 -0.60 -1.86 19.92
CA LEU A 487 -0.99 -1.94 21.32
C LEU A 487 -0.39 -0.75 22.10
N GLY A 488 -1.21 -0.10 22.91
CA GLY A 488 -0.80 0.96 23.82
C GLY A 488 0.07 0.44 24.96
N VAL A 489 0.70 1.35 25.70
CA VAL A 489 1.48 0.99 26.89
C VAL A 489 0.53 0.43 27.96
N GLY A 490 0.84 -0.75 28.51
CA GLY A 490 -0.04 -1.39 29.47
C GLY A 490 0.30 -2.85 29.77
N LYS A 491 -0.45 -3.45 30.70
CA LYS A 491 -0.38 -4.87 31.02
C LYS A 491 -1.47 -5.61 30.25
N TYR A 492 -1.08 -6.59 29.47
CA TYR A 492 -1.98 -7.35 28.61
C TYR A 492 -2.00 -8.82 29.02
N ARG A 493 -3.13 -9.45 28.76
CA ARG A 493 -3.26 -10.92 28.76
C ARG A 493 -3.45 -11.36 27.33
N TRP A 494 -2.75 -12.41 26.91
CA TRP A 494 -3.04 -13.09 25.66
C TRP A 494 -3.52 -14.52 25.93
N THR A 495 -4.42 -14.97 25.07
CA THR A 495 -4.99 -16.32 25.08
C THR A 495 -4.91 -16.88 23.67
N ILE A 496 -4.50 -18.14 23.54
CA ILE A 496 -4.66 -18.91 22.31
C ILE A 496 -5.50 -20.15 22.59
N ALA A 497 -6.55 -20.35 21.80
CA ALA A 497 -7.51 -21.42 21.99
C ALA A 497 -7.93 -22.03 20.65
N ALA A 498 -8.14 -23.35 20.60
CA ALA A 498 -8.78 -23.98 19.45
C ALA A 498 -10.25 -23.53 19.37
N ARG A 499 -10.73 -23.18 18.17
CA ARG A 499 -12.11 -22.69 17.98
C ARG A 499 -13.16 -23.75 18.33
N ASP A 500 -12.88 -25.01 18.02
CA ASP A 500 -13.82 -26.14 18.15
C ASP A 500 -13.53 -27.05 19.36
N GLY A 501 -12.49 -26.76 20.15
CA GLY A 501 -12.10 -27.53 21.34
C GLY A 501 -12.40 -26.76 22.62
N GLY A 502 -13.40 -27.20 23.40
CA GLY A 502 -13.72 -26.59 24.69
C GLY A 502 -12.54 -26.70 25.67
N GLU A 503 -12.13 -25.58 26.29
CA GLU A 503 -11.12 -25.33 27.35
C GLU A 503 -9.77 -26.09 27.39
N GLN A 504 -9.65 -27.29 26.81
CA GLN A 504 -8.53 -28.22 26.98
C GLN A 504 -7.26 -27.86 26.21
N ASN A 505 -7.34 -26.95 25.23
CA ASN A 505 -6.21 -26.50 24.42
C ASN A 505 -5.97 -24.98 24.55
N VAL A 506 -6.43 -24.39 25.65
CA VAL A 506 -6.27 -22.96 25.93
C VAL A 506 -4.94 -22.70 26.61
N ARG A 507 -4.05 -21.90 26.00
CA ARG A 507 -2.87 -21.35 26.65
C ARG A 507 -3.08 -19.86 26.89
N THR A 508 -2.79 -19.41 28.11
CA THR A 508 -2.93 -18.02 28.53
C THR A 508 -1.64 -17.56 29.17
N ASP A 509 -1.20 -16.34 28.88
CA ASP A 509 -0.06 -15.72 29.54
C ASP A 509 -0.22 -14.19 29.58
N GLU A 510 0.70 -13.51 30.25
CA GLU A 510 0.68 -12.06 30.44
C GLU A 510 1.97 -11.43 29.94
N PHE A 511 1.87 -10.17 29.51
CA PHE A 511 3.02 -9.40 29.08
C PHE A 511 2.79 -7.91 29.27
N VAL A 512 3.88 -7.15 29.24
CA VAL A 512 3.85 -5.70 29.36
C VAL A 512 4.26 -5.11 28.02
N VAL A 513 3.46 -4.16 27.53
CA VAL A 513 3.82 -3.32 26.41
C VAL A 513 4.46 -2.05 26.99
N GLU A 514 5.76 -1.92 26.84
CA GLU A 514 6.53 -0.73 27.26
C GLU A 514 6.81 0.19 26.07
N SER A 515 6.96 -0.39 24.88
CA SER A 515 7.16 0.31 23.63
C SER A 515 6.45 -0.43 22.49
N ARG A 516 6.40 0.21 21.31
CA ARG A 516 6.05 -0.48 20.06
C ARG A 516 7.00 -1.66 19.86
N ARG A 517 6.55 -2.68 19.11
CA ARG A 517 7.29 -3.92 18.78
C ARG A 517 7.39 -4.92 19.93
N THR A 518 6.36 -5.00 20.75
CA THR A 518 6.30 -6.02 21.80
C THR A 518 6.03 -7.40 21.18
N ARG A 519 6.76 -8.42 21.64
CA ARG A 519 6.69 -9.78 21.09
C ARG A 519 6.02 -10.75 22.03
N VAL A 520 5.24 -11.68 21.46
CA VAL A 520 4.73 -12.87 22.17
C VAL A 520 5.08 -14.12 21.37
N SER A 521 5.33 -15.22 22.07
CA SER A 521 5.68 -16.50 21.46
C SER A 521 4.71 -17.58 21.91
N PHE A 522 4.25 -18.40 20.98
CA PHE A 522 3.29 -19.47 21.23
C PHE A 522 3.40 -20.59 20.18
N GLU A 523 2.70 -21.69 20.43
CA GLU A 523 2.63 -22.82 19.51
C GLU A 523 1.23 -22.94 18.92
N LEU A 524 1.16 -23.30 17.63
CA LEU A 524 -0.07 -23.70 16.97
C LEU A 524 -0.11 -25.23 16.83
N PRO A 525 -1.20 -25.89 17.26
CA PRO A 525 -1.42 -27.29 16.92
C PRO A 525 -1.58 -27.49 15.41
N PRO A 526 -1.21 -28.68 14.89
CA PRO A 526 -1.38 -28.99 13.47
C PRO A 526 -2.87 -29.01 13.11
N ARG A 527 -3.20 -28.48 11.93
CA ARG A 527 -4.50 -28.62 11.26
C ARG A 527 -5.70 -28.24 12.11
N THR A 528 -5.52 -27.27 12.99
CA THR A 528 -6.53 -26.82 13.96
C THR A 528 -6.66 -25.31 13.86
N LEU A 529 -7.90 -24.84 13.73
CA LEU A 529 -8.20 -23.42 13.77
C LEU A 529 -8.06 -22.89 15.20
N CYS A 530 -7.18 -21.94 15.40
CA CYS A 530 -6.95 -21.29 16.68
C CYS A 530 -7.35 -19.82 16.63
N VAL A 531 -7.75 -19.27 17.77
CA VAL A 531 -8.00 -17.84 17.97
C VAL A 531 -6.96 -17.32 18.96
N LEU A 532 -6.19 -16.33 18.54
CA LEU A 532 -5.36 -15.50 19.41
C LEU A 532 -6.18 -14.28 19.81
N ASP A 533 -6.36 -14.05 21.11
CA ASP A 533 -7.03 -12.88 21.68
C ASP A 533 -6.09 -12.23 22.70
N ILE A 534 -5.90 -10.92 22.56
CA ILE A 534 -5.04 -10.09 23.42
C ILE A 534 -5.87 -8.93 23.93
N ARG A 535 -5.91 -8.74 25.25
CA ARG A 535 -6.67 -7.66 25.89
C ARG A 535 -5.87 -6.98 26.99
N LEU A 536 -6.03 -5.66 27.08
CA LEU A 536 -5.58 -4.88 28.22
C LEU A 536 -6.27 -5.38 29.49
N ARG A 537 -5.51 -5.51 30.58
CA ARG A 537 -6.01 -5.98 31.87
C ARG A 537 -6.59 -4.88 32.73
#